data_AF-A0A523MDQ5-F1
#
_entry.id   AF-A0A523MDQ5-F1
#
_cell.length_a   1.000
_cell.length_b   1.000
_cell.length_c   1.000
_cell.angle_alpha   90.00
_cell.angle_beta   90.00
_cell.angle_gamma   90.00
#
_symmetry.space_group_name_H-M   'P 1'
#
loop_
_entity.id
_entity.type
_entity.pdbx_description
1 polymer ?
#
loop_
_entity_poly.entity_id
_entity_poly.type
_entity_poly.pdbx_seq_one_letter_code
_entity_poly.pdbx_strand_id
1 'polypeptide(L)'
;MWPTPQPGSHARSRSASCPKRISSYAITAATMTWVAASPPVAGCASVRPAAPGSTDMWWTCRAAPTHSAAADGPDGSHPGCTPGQPEPTANYRPTLSPLDETRTPDTPTMNRRKDRQQRTTQRGFTLVEVMVALVVMAVGMLGIAALYIESLRSGQMSVSFTNAVMLTSSMADKIRGNTAGLANYVGAAAGEAQAGTNANNCVNGNFDCTAAQLAVDDWFWWYEDVKEQMPIDRQATIQVVNLPPVNVYTITLSWPQRGLAAPASYTLTFSQ
;
A
#
# COMPACT_ATOMS: atom_id res chain seq x y z
N MET A 1 -18.48 24.51 63.30
CA MET A 1 -19.34 25.02 62.21
C MET A 1 -18.73 24.58 60.90
N TRP A 2 -19.31 23.60 60.22
CA TRP A 2 -19.01 23.33 58.81
C TRP A 2 -19.75 24.36 57.95
N PRO A 3 -19.19 24.72 56.79
CA PRO A 3 -20.02 24.90 55.61
C PRO A 3 -19.63 23.92 54.49
N THR A 4 -20.68 23.41 53.85
CA THR A 4 -20.78 22.47 52.74
C THR A 4 -20.25 22.99 51.40
N PRO A 5 -19.95 22.10 50.43
CA PRO A 5 -19.37 22.44 49.12
C PRO A 5 -20.44 22.72 48.05
N GLN A 6 -20.07 23.49 47.02
CA GLN A 6 -20.80 23.58 45.74
C GLN A 6 -19.84 23.64 44.53
N PRO A 7 -20.31 23.25 43.33
CA PRO A 7 -19.53 22.40 42.42
C PRO A 7 -19.06 23.08 41.13
N GLY A 8 -18.00 22.50 40.55
CA GLY A 8 -17.86 22.30 39.10
C GLY A 8 -17.51 23.49 38.23
N SER A 9 -16.22 23.63 37.91
CA SER A 9 -15.79 24.31 36.67
C SER A 9 -14.90 23.38 35.86
N HIS A 10 -15.49 22.79 34.82
CA HIS A 10 -14.79 22.03 33.79
C HIS A 10 -13.64 22.85 33.19
N ALA A 11 -12.43 22.32 33.29
CA ALA A 11 -11.26 22.80 32.56
C ALA A 11 -11.51 22.58 31.06
N ARG A 12 -11.83 23.66 30.34
CA ARG A 12 -11.86 23.67 28.87
C ARG A 12 -10.43 23.61 28.37
N SER A 13 -10.04 22.51 27.72
CA SER A 13 -8.82 22.44 26.94
C SER A 13 -8.91 23.46 25.79
N ARG A 14 -8.01 24.44 25.79
CA ARG A 14 -7.82 25.31 24.64
C ARG A 14 -6.98 24.55 23.63
N SER A 15 -7.58 24.12 22.53
CA SER A 15 -6.85 23.62 21.36
C SER A 15 -6.08 24.78 20.74
N ALA A 16 -4.75 24.67 20.72
CA ALA A 16 -3.89 25.58 19.98
C ALA A 16 -4.16 25.39 18.48
N SER A 17 -4.79 26.39 17.86
CA SER A 17 -4.91 26.48 16.40
C SER A 17 -3.71 27.24 15.88
N CYS A 18 -2.91 26.61 15.03
CA CYS A 18 -1.77 27.24 14.36
C CYS A 18 -2.21 27.69 12.95
N PRO A 19 -2.39 28.98 12.66
CA PRO A 19 -2.84 29.41 11.34
C PRO A 19 -1.65 29.48 10.37
N LYS A 20 -1.67 28.66 9.30
CA LYS A 20 -0.84 28.90 8.10
C LYS A 20 -1.72 29.56 7.03
N ARG A 21 -1.32 30.77 6.60
CA ARG A 21 -1.90 31.50 5.46
C ARG A 21 -1.67 30.70 4.17
N ILE A 22 -2.73 30.45 3.40
CA ILE A 22 -2.62 30.03 2.01
C ILE A 22 -2.37 31.31 1.19
N SER A 23 -1.23 31.38 0.50
CA SER A 23 -0.94 32.46 -0.43
C SER A 23 -1.89 32.38 -1.62
N SER A 24 -2.47 33.52 -1.98
CA SER A 24 -3.50 33.70 -2.99
C SER A 24 -3.09 33.13 -4.36
N TYR A 25 -3.91 32.25 -4.93
CA TYR A 25 -3.84 31.92 -6.36
C TYR A 25 -4.86 32.76 -7.13
N ALA A 26 -4.36 33.43 -8.17
CA ALA A 26 -5.12 34.32 -9.04
C ALA A 26 -6.19 33.54 -9.83
N ILE A 27 -7.41 34.07 -9.80
CA ILE A 27 -8.55 33.59 -10.58
C ILE A 27 -8.41 34.18 -11.99
N THR A 28 -8.00 33.38 -12.96
CA THR A 28 -8.22 33.70 -14.38
C THR A 28 -9.55 33.10 -14.80
N ALA A 29 -10.51 33.96 -15.08
CA ALA A 29 -11.87 33.59 -15.47
C ALA A 29 -11.86 32.91 -16.86
N ALA A 30 -12.16 31.60 -16.91
CA ALA A 30 -12.70 30.96 -18.12
C ALA A 30 -13.36 29.59 -17.91
N THR A 31 -13.02 28.82 -16.87
CA THR A 31 -13.69 27.53 -16.62
C THR A 31 -13.77 27.28 -15.12
N MET A 32 -14.99 27.35 -14.57
CA MET A 32 -15.25 27.12 -13.15
C MET A 32 -15.33 25.61 -12.89
N THR A 33 -14.21 24.90 -13.04
CA THR A 33 -14.09 23.50 -12.68
C THR A 33 -13.42 23.40 -11.31
N TRP A 34 -14.21 23.09 -10.28
CA TRP A 34 -13.69 22.82 -8.94
C TRP A 34 -12.85 21.53 -8.97
N VAL A 35 -11.53 21.66 -8.95
CA VAL A 35 -10.65 20.53 -8.63
C VAL A 35 -10.66 20.37 -7.12
N ALA A 36 -11.21 19.26 -6.63
CA ALA A 36 -11.20 18.93 -5.22
C ALA A 36 -9.73 18.75 -4.78
N ALA A 37 -9.19 19.72 -4.04
CA ALA A 37 -7.90 19.57 -3.39
C ALA A 37 -8.01 18.48 -2.32
N SER A 38 -7.13 17.48 -2.38
CA SER A 38 -7.02 16.44 -1.35
C SER A 38 -6.72 17.08 0.02
N PRO A 39 -7.39 16.66 1.11
CA PRO A 39 -7.13 17.23 2.43
C PRO A 39 -5.68 16.91 2.87
N PRO A 40 -4.98 17.85 3.52
CA PRO A 40 -3.59 17.69 3.92
C PRO A 40 -3.38 16.68 5.07
N VAL A 41 -4.46 16.17 5.67
CA VAL A 41 -4.43 15.27 6.83
C VAL A 41 -5.64 14.34 6.84
N ALA A 42 -5.44 13.08 7.24
CA ALA A 42 -6.49 12.10 7.42
C ALA A 42 -7.48 12.57 8.51
N GLY A 43 -8.79 12.58 8.21
CA GLY A 43 -9.86 12.97 9.15
C GLY A 43 -10.50 14.34 8.92
N CYS A 44 -10.11 15.08 7.89
CA CYS A 44 -10.76 16.32 7.48
C CYS A 44 -11.55 16.09 6.18
N ALA A 45 -12.88 16.20 6.24
CA ALA A 45 -13.76 15.77 5.15
C ALA A 45 -14.66 16.88 4.58
N SER A 46 -14.76 18.05 5.23
CA SER A 46 -15.65 19.12 4.77
C SER A 46 -15.00 20.51 4.84
N VAL A 47 -15.14 21.26 3.75
CA VAL A 47 -14.73 22.65 3.60
C VAL A 47 -15.94 23.56 3.86
N ARG A 48 -15.78 24.60 4.67
CA ARG A 48 -16.83 25.61 4.93
C ARG A 48 -16.26 27.03 4.81
N PRO A 49 -17.07 28.03 4.40
CA PRO A 49 -16.65 29.43 4.37
C PRO A 49 -16.51 30.02 5.78
N ALA A 50 -15.61 30.98 5.94
CA ALA A 50 -15.34 31.68 7.21
C ALA A 50 -16.52 32.44 7.78
N ALA A 51 -17.25 33.07 6.87
CA ALA A 51 -18.43 33.87 7.13
C ALA A 51 -19.30 33.81 5.87
N PRO A 52 -20.61 34.08 5.99
CA PRO A 52 -21.48 34.18 4.82
C PRO A 52 -20.94 35.22 3.83
N GLY A 53 -20.62 34.81 2.61
CA GLY A 53 -20.10 35.70 1.55
C GLY A 53 -18.57 35.85 1.48
N SER A 54 -17.80 35.16 2.33
CA SER A 54 -16.33 35.16 2.28
C SER A 54 -15.78 34.12 1.28
N THR A 55 -14.73 34.50 0.56
CA THR A 55 -13.92 33.59 -0.29
C THR A 55 -12.90 32.79 0.51
N ASP A 56 -12.76 33.05 1.82
CA ASP A 56 -11.84 32.32 2.69
C ASP A 56 -12.44 30.99 3.12
N MET A 57 -11.76 29.92 2.70
CA MET A 57 -12.14 28.53 2.94
C MET A 57 -11.13 27.81 3.84
N TRP A 58 -11.62 26.88 4.65
CA TRP A 58 -10.88 26.19 5.68
C TRP A 58 -11.48 24.80 5.89
N TRP A 59 -10.60 23.87 6.23
CA TRP A 59 -10.96 22.49 6.48
C TRP A 59 -11.48 22.32 7.91
N THR A 60 -12.61 21.62 8.03
CA THR A 60 -13.11 21.17 9.33
C THR A 60 -12.70 19.71 9.54
N CYS A 61 -12.06 19.43 10.67
CA CYS A 61 -11.61 18.09 11.03
C CYS A 61 -12.45 17.59 12.20
N ARG A 62 -12.88 16.32 12.13
CA ARG A 62 -13.59 15.69 13.25
C ARG A 62 -12.54 15.32 14.31
N ALA A 63 -12.74 15.75 15.55
CA ALA A 63 -11.89 15.31 16.66
C ALA A 63 -11.91 13.77 16.73
N ALA A 64 -10.73 13.16 16.79
CA ALA A 64 -10.60 11.73 17.03
C ALA A 64 -11.28 11.35 18.36
N PRO A 65 -11.90 10.16 18.48
CA PRO A 65 -12.44 9.71 19.76
C PRO A 65 -11.30 9.61 20.78
N THR A 66 -11.42 10.37 21.86
CA THR A 66 -10.57 10.26 23.04
C THR A 66 -10.83 8.91 23.70
N HIS A 67 -9.87 7.98 23.65
CA HIS A 67 -9.86 6.86 24.58
C HIS A 67 -9.60 7.43 25.99
N SER A 68 -10.60 7.33 26.85
CA SER A 68 -10.49 7.65 28.27
C SER A 68 -10.29 6.38 29.10
N ALA A 69 -9.36 6.49 30.06
CA ALA A 69 -9.17 5.69 31.26
C ALA A 69 -8.41 4.35 31.15
N ALA A 70 -7.16 4.35 31.63
CA ALA A 70 -6.76 3.59 32.82
C ALA A 70 -5.48 4.21 33.41
N ALA A 71 -5.51 4.51 34.71
CA ALA A 71 -4.35 4.87 35.50
C ALA A 71 -3.60 3.59 35.88
N ASP A 72 -2.26 3.62 35.88
CA ASP A 72 -1.40 2.97 36.88
C ASP A 72 0.09 3.23 36.60
N GLY A 73 0.83 3.64 37.64
CA GLY A 73 2.29 3.44 37.78
C GLY A 73 3.25 4.55 37.30
N PRO A 74 4.08 5.12 38.19
CA PRO A 74 5.24 5.92 37.80
C PRO A 74 6.49 5.03 37.84
N ASP A 75 6.96 4.56 36.68
CA ASP A 75 8.36 4.25 36.39
C ASP A 75 8.46 3.61 35.00
N GLY A 76 9.45 4.04 34.21
CA GLY A 76 9.86 3.32 33.00
C GLY A 76 9.76 4.12 31.71
N SER A 77 10.86 4.79 31.39
CA SER A 77 11.35 5.04 30.03
C SER A 77 10.96 3.97 29.01
N HIS A 78 10.45 4.38 27.83
CA HIS A 78 10.80 3.70 26.57
C HIS A 78 10.69 4.64 25.34
N PRO A 79 11.78 4.79 24.56
CA PRO A 79 11.75 5.25 23.19
C PRO A 79 11.56 4.07 22.22
N GLY A 80 11.11 4.39 21.00
CA GLY A 80 11.62 3.76 19.78
C GLY A 80 11.10 2.37 19.41
N CYS A 81 10.31 2.35 18.34
CA CYS A 81 10.23 1.20 17.44
C CYS A 81 11.61 0.86 16.87
N THR A 82 11.98 -0.43 16.84
CA THR A 82 12.81 -1.00 15.77
C THR A 82 12.37 -2.42 15.40
N PRO A 83 12.61 -2.85 14.15
CA PRO A 83 12.12 -4.10 13.57
C PRO A 83 13.07 -5.29 13.75
N GLY A 84 12.50 -6.49 13.71
CA GLY A 84 13.01 -7.70 13.03
C GLY A 84 14.46 -8.18 13.24
N GLN A 85 14.60 -9.20 14.11
CA GLN A 85 15.14 -10.57 13.85
C GLN A 85 16.47 -10.76 13.06
N PRO A 86 17.29 -11.77 13.46
CA PRO A 86 17.09 -13.13 12.94
C PRO A 86 17.02 -14.22 14.02
N GLU A 87 16.09 -15.17 13.85
CA GLU A 87 16.02 -16.44 14.58
C GLU A 87 17.21 -17.38 14.24
N PRO A 88 17.71 -18.17 15.20
CA PRO A 88 18.74 -19.17 14.95
C PRO A 88 18.16 -20.46 14.35
N THR A 89 18.88 -20.98 13.35
CA THR A 89 18.65 -22.26 12.66
C THR A 89 18.61 -23.44 13.64
N ALA A 90 17.42 -24.04 13.80
CA ALA A 90 17.26 -25.30 14.51
C ALA A 90 17.67 -26.47 13.60
N ASN A 91 18.76 -27.13 13.97
CA ASN A 91 19.27 -28.35 13.38
C ASN A 91 18.26 -29.50 13.53
N TYR A 92 17.60 -29.89 12.44
CA TYR A 92 16.92 -31.18 12.36
C TYR A 92 17.96 -32.28 12.09
N ARG A 93 18.30 -33.03 13.14
CA ARG A 93 19.13 -34.24 13.05
C ARG A 93 18.20 -35.46 13.13
N PRO A 94 18.07 -36.29 12.09
CA PRO A 94 17.30 -37.53 12.20
C PRO A 94 18.10 -38.55 13.03
N THR A 95 17.60 -38.85 14.22
CA THR A 95 18.05 -39.98 15.03
C THR A 95 17.56 -41.28 14.38
N LEU A 96 18.47 -42.01 13.72
CA LEU A 96 18.24 -43.39 13.33
C LEU A 96 18.15 -44.24 14.61
N SER A 97 16.99 -44.83 14.86
CA SER A 97 16.80 -45.81 15.93
C SER A 97 17.41 -47.16 15.50
N PRO A 98 18.06 -47.90 16.41
CA PRO A 98 18.60 -49.22 16.11
C PRO A 98 17.50 -50.23 15.79
N LEU A 99 17.74 -51.05 14.77
CA LEU A 99 17.01 -52.30 14.57
C LEU A 99 17.41 -53.25 15.70
N ASP A 100 16.49 -53.48 16.65
CA ASP A 100 16.62 -54.57 17.62
C ASP A 100 15.70 -55.72 17.21
N GLU A 101 16.34 -56.86 17.09
CA GLU A 101 15.86 -58.12 16.60
C GLU A 101 15.68 -59.05 17.80
N THR A 102 14.46 -59.21 18.28
CA THR A 102 14.13 -60.40 19.08
C THR A 102 12.76 -60.96 18.70
N ARG A 103 12.87 -61.99 17.87
CA ARG A 103 11.90 -63.02 17.57
C ARG A 103 11.52 -63.79 18.86
N THR A 104 10.25 -63.76 19.23
CA THR A 104 9.60 -64.84 20.01
C THR A 104 8.39 -65.38 19.25
N PRO A 105 8.23 -66.71 19.11
CA PRO A 105 7.04 -67.28 18.52
C PRO A 105 5.96 -67.44 19.59
N ASP A 106 5.09 -66.44 19.73
CA ASP A 106 3.93 -66.56 20.59
C ASP A 106 2.82 -67.37 19.90
N THR A 107 2.29 -68.30 20.68
CA THR A 107 1.37 -69.38 20.34
C THR A 107 0.05 -68.85 19.75
N PRO A 108 -0.52 -69.47 18.69
CA PRO A 108 -1.82 -69.07 18.19
C PRO A 108 -2.91 -69.53 19.18
N THR A 109 -3.29 -68.67 20.11
CA THR A 109 -4.57 -68.83 20.81
C THR A 109 -5.68 -68.52 19.80
N MET A 110 -6.36 -69.57 19.32
CA MET A 110 -7.54 -69.45 18.46
C MET A 110 -8.69 -68.79 19.23
N ASN A 111 -8.64 -67.47 19.37
CA ASN A 111 -9.78 -66.68 19.75
C ASN A 111 -10.62 -66.46 18.49
N ARG A 112 -11.48 -67.44 18.19
CA ARG A 112 -12.47 -67.39 17.12
C ARG A 112 -13.52 -66.34 17.51
N ARG A 113 -13.12 -65.06 17.47
CA ARG A 113 -14.06 -63.96 17.45
C ARG A 113 -14.97 -64.25 16.27
N LYS A 114 -16.24 -64.54 16.57
CA LYS A 114 -17.31 -64.49 15.59
C LYS A 114 -17.27 -63.07 15.06
N ASP A 115 -16.53 -62.85 13.98
CA ASP A 115 -16.76 -61.72 13.10
C ASP A 115 -18.19 -61.87 12.66
N ARG A 116 -19.07 -61.19 13.39
CA ARG A 116 -20.43 -60.91 12.98
C ARG A 116 -20.23 -60.01 11.79
N GLN A 117 -20.03 -60.64 10.62
CA GLN A 117 -19.96 -60.03 9.32
C GLN A 117 -21.24 -59.22 9.20
N GLN A 118 -21.16 -57.94 9.60
CA GLN A 118 -22.22 -57.00 9.41
C GLN A 118 -22.33 -56.93 7.90
N ARG A 119 -23.35 -57.59 7.35
CA ARG A 119 -23.71 -57.43 5.95
C ARG A 119 -24.09 -55.97 5.81
N THR A 120 -23.13 -55.15 5.41
CA THR A 120 -23.38 -53.77 5.00
C THR A 120 -24.30 -53.91 3.79
N THR A 121 -25.60 -53.69 3.99
CA THR A 121 -26.56 -53.66 2.90
C THR A 121 -26.13 -52.53 1.98
N GLN A 122 -25.65 -52.87 0.78
CA GLN A 122 -25.37 -51.88 -0.24
C GLN A 122 -26.69 -51.22 -0.62
N ARG A 123 -26.87 -49.98 -0.19
CA ARG A 123 -27.94 -49.11 -0.68
C ARG A 123 -27.48 -48.60 -2.03
N GLY A 124 -28.11 -49.08 -3.11
CA GLY A 124 -27.86 -48.56 -4.45
C GLY A 124 -28.26 -47.09 -4.53
N PHE A 125 -27.52 -46.31 -5.33
CA PHE A 125 -27.84 -44.91 -5.58
C PHE A 125 -29.14 -44.79 -6.37
N THR A 126 -30.00 -43.86 -5.95
CA THR A 126 -31.20 -43.53 -6.75
C THR A 126 -30.79 -42.62 -7.92
N LEU A 127 -31.49 -42.68 -9.05
CA LEU A 127 -31.22 -41.79 -10.20
C LEU A 127 -31.36 -40.31 -9.79
N VAL A 128 -32.31 -40.00 -8.92
CA VAL A 128 -32.56 -38.66 -8.38
C VAL A 128 -31.37 -38.15 -7.57
N GLU A 129 -30.70 -39.01 -6.80
CA GLU A 129 -29.53 -38.66 -5.99
C GLU A 129 -28.35 -38.22 -6.86
N VAL A 130 -28.12 -38.90 -7.99
CA VAL A 130 -27.08 -38.51 -8.95
C VAL A 130 -27.43 -37.20 -9.63
N MET A 131 -28.69 -36.97 -10.00
CA MET A 131 -29.10 -35.70 -10.60
C MET A 131 -28.91 -34.51 -9.65
N VAL A 132 -29.29 -34.67 -8.38
CA VAL A 132 -29.07 -33.63 -7.36
C VAL A 132 -27.57 -33.39 -7.14
N ALA A 133 -26.76 -34.45 -7.07
CA ALA A 133 -25.31 -34.32 -6.93
C ALA A 133 -24.67 -33.56 -8.12
N LEU A 134 -25.10 -33.84 -9.35
CA LEU A 134 -24.64 -33.13 -10.54
C LEU A 134 -25.06 -31.66 -10.53
N VAL A 135 -26.28 -31.35 -10.09
CA VAL A 135 -26.76 -29.96 -9.96
C VAL A 135 -25.94 -29.20 -8.92
N VAL A 136 -25.73 -29.79 -7.73
CA VAL A 136 -24.93 -29.16 -6.66
C VAL A 136 -23.49 -28.95 -7.11
N MET A 137 -22.87 -29.94 -7.77
CA MET A 137 -21.53 -29.80 -8.33
C MET A 137 -21.45 -28.72 -9.42
N ALA A 138 -22.44 -28.64 -10.31
CA ALA A 138 -22.48 -27.61 -11.35
C ALA A 138 -22.54 -26.20 -10.73
N VAL A 139 -23.39 -26.00 -9.72
CA VAL A 139 -23.48 -24.72 -8.99
C VAL A 139 -22.16 -24.42 -8.25
N GLY A 140 -21.55 -25.43 -7.63
CA GLY A 140 -20.26 -25.29 -6.95
C GLY A 140 -19.13 -24.85 -7.88
N MET A 141 -19.04 -25.44 -9.09
CA MET A 141 -18.03 -25.07 -10.08
C MET A 141 -18.22 -23.64 -10.62
N LEU A 142 -19.46 -23.19 -10.82
CA LEU A 142 -19.73 -21.80 -11.21
C LEU A 142 -19.26 -20.80 -10.13
N GLY A 143 -19.42 -21.16 -8.85
CA GLY A 143 -18.90 -20.35 -7.74
C GLY A 143 -17.38 -20.21 -7.77
N ILE A 144 -16.65 -21.30 -7.99
CA ILE A 144 -15.18 -21.29 -8.07
C ILE A 144 -14.69 -20.48 -9.28
N ALA A 145 -15.36 -20.60 -10.43
CA ALA A 145 -15.01 -19.83 -11.62
C ALA A 145 -15.11 -18.31 -11.39
N ALA A 146 -16.14 -17.85 -10.67
CA ALA A 146 -16.29 -16.45 -10.31
C ALA A 146 -15.15 -15.96 -9.39
N LEU A 147 -14.77 -16.76 -8.38
CA LEU A 147 -13.64 -16.44 -7.49
C LEU A 147 -12.30 -16.44 -8.22
N TYR A 148 -12.13 -17.30 -9.22
CA TYR A 148 -10.91 -17.35 -10.03
C TYR A 148 -10.70 -16.06 -10.84
N ILE A 149 -11.77 -15.53 -11.45
CA ILE A 149 -11.71 -14.26 -12.19
C ILE A 149 -11.30 -13.11 -11.25
N GLU A 150 -11.85 -13.08 -10.04
CA GLU A 150 -11.50 -12.04 -9.07
C GLU A 150 -10.06 -12.15 -8.60
N SER A 151 -9.57 -13.38 -8.37
CA SER A 151 -8.16 -13.64 -8.06
C SER A 151 -7.22 -13.11 -9.16
N LEU A 152 -7.58 -13.32 -10.42
CA LEU A 152 -6.80 -12.80 -11.56
C LEU A 152 -6.80 -11.27 -11.61
N ARG A 153 -7.95 -10.63 -11.35
CA ARG A 153 -8.06 -9.16 -11.32
C ARG A 153 -7.22 -8.56 -10.19
N SER A 154 -7.34 -9.13 -8.99
CA SER A 154 -6.54 -8.71 -7.85
C SER A 154 -5.05 -8.90 -8.10
N GLY A 155 -4.66 -10.02 -8.73
CA GLY A 155 -3.25 -10.27 -9.08
C GLY A 155 -2.69 -9.22 -10.03
N GLN A 156 -3.41 -8.88 -11.10
CA GLN A 156 -2.99 -7.84 -12.04
C GLN A 156 -2.86 -6.46 -11.37
N MET A 157 -3.80 -6.10 -10.49
CA MET A 157 -3.73 -4.86 -9.72
C MET A 157 -2.47 -4.80 -8.85
N SER A 158 -2.18 -5.89 -8.11
CA SER A 158 -0.99 -5.97 -7.26
C SER A 158 0.32 -5.82 -8.04
N VAL A 159 0.40 -6.38 -9.25
CA VAL A 159 1.57 -6.23 -10.12
C VAL A 159 1.76 -4.77 -10.52
N SER A 160 0.72 -4.08 -10.98
CA SER A 160 0.82 -2.66 -11.36
C SER A 160 1.26 -1.78 -10.18
N PHE A 161 0.72 -2.00 -8.98
CA PHE A 161 1.18 -1.28 -7.78
C PHE A 161 2.62 -1.61 -7.40
N THR A 162 3.03 -2.87 -7.51
CA THR A 162 4.42 -3.28 -7.23
C THR A 162 5.38 -2.58 -8.18
N ASN A 163 5.08 -2.57 -9.49
CA ASN A 163 5.88 -1.84 -10.48
C ASN A 163 5.91 -0.35 -10.16
N ALA A 164 4.78 0.25 -9.74
CA ALA A 164 4.72 1.68 -9.42
C ALA A 164 5.65 2.04 -8.26
N VAL A 165 5.63 1.22 -7.20
CA VAL A 165 6.51 1.39 -6.03
C VAL A 165 7.97 1.25 -6.44
N MET A 166 8.32 0.22 -7.20
CA MET A 166 9.69 -0.05 -7.62
C MET A 166 10.24 1.07 -8.52
N LEU A 167 9.49 1.47 -9.54
CA LEU A 167 9.87 2.55 -10.47
C LEU A 167 10.00 3.89 -9.75
N THR A 168 9.06 4.21 -8.88
CA THR A 168 9.10 5.49 -8.14
C THR A 168 10.28 5.54 -7.17
N SER A 169 10.57 4.41 -6.51
CA SER A 169 11.71 4.31 -5.59
C SER A 169 13.04 4.40 -6.33
N SER A 170 13.18 3.72 -7.48
CA SER A 170 14.40 3.80 -8.28
C SER A 170 14.70 5.23 -8.77
N MET A 171 13.67 5.97 -9.18
CA MET A 171 13.83 7.39 -9.54
C MET A 171 14.18 8.26 -8.32
N ALA A 172 13.56 8.02 -7.16
CA ALA A 172 13.92 8.75 -5.95
C ALA A 172 15.39 8.54 -5.56
N ASP A 173 15.92 7.32 -5.73
CA ASP A 173 17.32 7.01 -5.46
C ASP A 173 18.28 7.67 -6.46
N LYS A 174 17.89 7.74 -7.75
CA LYS A 174 18.62 8.52 -8.77
C LYS A 174 18.70 10.01 -8.44
N ILE A 175 17.58 10.62 -8.06
CA ILE A 175 17.52 12.02 -7.61
C ILE A 175 18.43 12.23 -6.38
N ARG A 176 18.44 11.28 -5.43
CA ARG A 176 19.31 11.36 -4.26
C ARG A 176 20.79 11.22 -4.59
N GLY A 177 21.13 10.42 -5.59
CA GLY A 177 22.50 10.23 -6.06
C GLY A 177 23.06 11.44 -6.82
N ASN A 178 22.20 12.26 -7.42
CA ASN A 178 22.58 13.37 -8.28
C ASN A 178 22.15 14.73 -7.70
N THR A 179 22.75 15.10 -6.56
CA THR A 179 22.44 16.35 -5.84
C THR A 179 22.79 17.62 -6.63
N ALA A 180 23.78 17.56 -7.52
CA ALA A 180 24.16 18.68 -8.38
C ALA A 180 23.21 18.90 -9.58
N GLY A 181 22.41 17.88 -9.93
CA GLY A 181 21.50 17.88 -11.09
C GLY A 181 20.02 18.10 -10.74
N LEU A 182 19.70 18.31 -9.47
CA LEU A 182 18.35 18.33 -8.89
C LEU A 182 17.26 19.12 -9.65
N ALA A 183 17.61 20.27 -10.23
CA ALA A 183 16.66 21.10 -10.97
C ALA A 183 16.18 20.44 -12.28
N ASN A 184 16.96 19.50 -12.83
CA ASN A 184 16.70 18.88 -14.13
C ASN A 184 15.76 17.66 -14.04
N TYR A 185 15.48 17.17 -12.83
CA TYR A 185 14.52 16.07 -12.64
C TYR A 185 13.07 16.55 -12.60
N VAL A 186 12.80 17.85 -12.41
CA VAL A 186 11.44 18.39 -12.26
C VAL A 186 10.77 18.45 -13.62
N GLY A 187 9.60 17.81 -13.78
CA GLY A 187 8.97 17.67 -15.08
C GLY A 187 7.83 16.68 -15.14
N ALA A 188 7.15 16.66 -16.29
CA ALA A 188 6.16 15.64 -16.63
C ALA A 188 6.69 14.81 -17.81
N ALA A 189 6.55 13.49 -17.72
CA ALA A 189 6.89 12.56 -18.79
C ALA A 189 5.91 12.63 -19.97
N ALA A 190 4.73 13.21 -19.74
CA ALA A 190 3.74 13.50 -20.77
C ALA A 190 4.17 14.75 -21.54
N GLY A 191 5.26 14.60 -22.28
CA GLY A 191 5.89 15.64 -23.06
C GLY A 191 7.32 15.21 -23.35
N GLU A 192 7.53 14.69 -24.55
CA GLU A 192 8.80 14.20 -25.13
C GLU A 192 9.99 15.19 -25.04
N ALA A 193 9.81 16.35 -24.39
CA ALA A 193 10.80 17.41 -24.23
C ALA A 193 11.89 17.09 -23.18
N GLN A 194 11.60 16.29 -22.14
CA GLN A 194 12.61 15.91 -21.13
C GLN A 194 13.10 14.46 -21.28
N ALA A 195 12.29 13.60 -21.91
CA ALA A 195 12.67 12.24 -22.30
C ALA A 195 12.88 12.15 -23.82
N GLY A 196 13.51 13.18 -24.41
CA GLY A 196 13.92 13.16 -25.82
C GLY A 196 14.88 12.00 -26.11
N THR A 197 15.23 11.77 -27.38
CA THR A 197 16.25 10.79 -27.79
C THR A 197 17.45 10.82 -26.84
N ASN A 198 17.86 9.66 -26.33
CA ASN A 198 19.09 9.51 -25.54
C ASN A 198 20.32 9.83 -26.41
N ALA A 199 20.52 11.12 -26.67
CA ALA A 199 21.64 11.64 -27.45
C ALA A 199 22.91 11.75 -26.59
N ASN A 200 22.76 11.66 -25.27
CA ASN A 200 23.80 11.87 -24.29
C ASN A 200 24.38 10.58 -23.69
N ASN A 201 23.91 9.37 -24.04
CA ASN A 201 24.50 8.06 -23.71
C ASN A 201 25.37 8.05 -22.43
N CYS A 202 24.84 8.57 -21.31
CA CYS A 202 25.67 8.95 -20.16
C CYS A 202 26.23 7.71 -19.46
N VAL A 203 25.51 6.60 -19.61
CA VAL A 203 25.88 5.29 -19.11
C VAL A 203 26.39 4.48 -20.30
N ASN A 204 27.64 4.00 -20.21
CA ASN A 204 28.34 3.24 -21.27
C ASN A 204 28.70 4.02 -22.55
N GLY A 205 28.58 5.36 -22.53
CA GLY A 205 29.11 6.22 -23.59
C GLY A 205 30.59 6.56 -23.42
N ASN A 206 31.12 7.26 -24.42
CA ASN A 206 32.52 7.65 -24.51
C ASN A 206 32.79 9.09 -24.02
N PHE A 207 31.91 9.64 -23.18
CA PHE A 207 32.04 11.01 -22.65
C PHE A 207 31.51 11.12 -21.21
N ASP A 208 32.06 12.09 -20.47
CA ASP A 208 31.66 12.38 -19.09
C ASP A 208 30.45 13.31 -19.05
N CYS A 209 29.33 12.83 -18.53
CA CYS A 209 28.12 13.66 -18.37
C CYS A 209 28.23 14.63 -17.19
N THR A 210 27.80 15.87 -17.42
CA THR A 210 27.49 16.79 -16.33
C THR A 210 26.30 16.28 -15.52
N ALA A 211 26.17 16.74 -14.27
CA ALA A 211 25.04 16.40 -13.41
C ALA A 211 23.66 16.68 -14.06
N ALA A 212 23.56 17.73 -14.88
CA ALA A 212 22.34 18.04 -15.62
C ALA A 212 22.06 17.03 -16.74
N GLN A 213 23.09 16.61 -17.48
CA GLN A 213 22.95 15.60 -18.52
C GLN A 213 22.63 14.22 -17.93
N LEU A 214 23.23 13.86 -16.80
CA LEU A 214 22.91 12.61 -16.10
C LEU A 214 21.43 12.54 -15.70
N ALA A 215 20.85 13.65 -15.23
CA ALA A 215 19.43 13.71 -14.89
C ALA A 215 18.50 13.50 -16.09
N VAL A 216 18.90 13.96 -17.28
CA VAL A 216 18.16 13.74 -18.53
C VAL A 216 18.24 12.27 -18.98
N ASP A 217 19.40 11.64 -18.87
CA ASP A 217 19.58 10.20 -19.17
C ASP A 217 18.80 9.32 -18.20
N ASP A 218 18.84 9.64 -16.90
CA ASP A 218 18.02 8.98 -15.88
C ASP A 218 16.52 9.08 -16.19
N TRP A 219 16.06 10.26 -16.60
CA TRP A 219 14.67 10.49 -17.02
C TRP A 219 14.29 9.61 -18.21
N PHE A 220 15.16 9.53 -19.22
CA PHE A 220 14.93 8.71 -20.41
C PHE A 220 14.77 7.24 -20.04
N TRP A 221 15.77 6.64 -19.38
CA TRP A 221 15.73 5.21 -19.06
C TRP A 221 14.60 4.85 -18.11
N TRP A 222 14.37 5.68 -17.09
CA TRP A 222 13.25 5.47 -16.20
C TRP A 222 11.91 5.55 -16.92
N TYR A 223 11.77 6.47 -17.88
CA TYR A 223 10.52 6.56 -18.63
C TYR A 223 10.35 5.39 -19.59
N GLU A 224 11.42 4.84 -20.18
CA GLU A 224 11.35 3.58 -20.93
C GLU A 224 10.93 2.40 -20.03
N ASP A 225 11.45 2.31 -18.81
CA ASP A 225 11.01 1.28 -17.85
C ASP A 225 9.53 1.46 -17.47
N VAL A 226 9.09 2.70 -17.25
CA VAL A 226 7.67 3.05 -17.06
C VAL A 226 6.87 2.67 -18.30
N LYS A 227 7.43 2.80 -19.50
CA LYS A 227 6.73 2.43 -20.72
C LYS A 227 6.49 0.93 -20.83
N GLU A 228 7.48 0.14 -20.45
CA GLU A 228 7.46 -1.31 -20.54
C GLU A 228 6.61 -1.96 -19.44
N GLN A 229 6.69 -1.43 -18.21
CA GLN A 229 6.12 -2.09 -17.03
C GLN A 229 4.72 -1.61 -16.65
N MET A 230 4.22 -0.52 -17.27
CA MET A 230 2.91 0.06 -16.96
C MET A 230 1.93 -0.02 -18.13
N PRO A 231 0.61 -0.07 -17.84
CA PRO A 231 -0.44 -0.02 -18.86
C PRO A 231 -0.36 1.26 -19.70
N ILE A 232 -0.81 1.20 -20.96
CA ILE A 232 -0.95 2.38 -21.84
C ILE A 232 -1.73 3.52 -21.17
N ASP A 233 -1.51 4.76 -21.61
CA ASP A 233 -2.07 5.99 -21.03
C ASP A 233 -1.63 6.28 -19.57
N ARG A 234 -0.47 5.76 -19.16
CA ARG A 234 0.20 6.18 -17.92
C ARG A 234 0.72 7.61 -17.99
N GLN A 235 0.80 8.24 -16.83
CA GLN A 235 1.45 9.53 -16.62
C GLN A 235 2.45 9.43 -15.48
N ALA A 236 3.53 10.17 -15.62
CA ALA A 236 4.64 10.22 -14.68
C ALA A 236 5.05 11.68 -14.50
N THR A 237 5.11 12.14 -13.26
CA THR A 237 5.45 13.54 -12.94
C THR A 237 6.36 13.61 -11.73
N ILE A 238 7.27 14.58 -11.74
CA ILE A 238 8.16 14.91 -10.64
C ILE A 238 8.00 16.39 -10.37
N GLN A 239 7.56 16.72 -9.17
CA GLN A 239 7.35 18.08 -8.72
C GLN A 239 8.31 18.39 -7.56
N VAL A 240 8.69 19.66 -7.43
CA VAL A 240 9.48 20.14 -6.31
C VAL A 240 8.76 21.28 -5.61
N VAL A 241 8.76 21.25 -4.28
CA VAL A 241 8.36 22.37 -3.44
C VAL A 241 9.61 22.85 -2.69
N ASN A 242 10.09 24.04 -3.03
CA ASN A 242 11.24 24.64 -2.37
C ASN A 242 10.80 25.24 -1.02
N LEU A 243 11.30 24.69 0.08
CA LEU A 243 10.99 25.08 1.46
C LEU A 243 12.29 25.37 2.22
N PRO A 244 12.94 26.53 2.04
CA PRO A 244 14.27 26.80 2.60
C PRO A 244 14.36 26.42 4.09
N PRO A 245 15.37 25.60 4.51
CA PRO A 245 16.54 25.15 3.74
C PRO A 245 16.38 23.82 2.97
N VAL A 246 15.17 23.25 2.87
CA VAL A 246 14.89 21.90 2.35
C VAL A 246 14.11 21.95 1.04
N ASN A 247 14.39 21.07 0.10
CA ASN A 247 13.56 20.87 -1.10
C ASN A 247 12.76 19.57 -0.97
N VAL A 248 11.45 19.64 -1.18
CA VAL A 248 10.57 18.47 -1.11
C VAL A 248 10.24 18.02 -2.52
N TYR A 249 10.67 16.83 -2.88
CA TYR A 249 10.40 16.18 -4.15
C TYR A 249 9.21 15.24 -4.03
N THR A 250 8.30 15.33 -4.99
CA THR A 250 7.12 14.47 -5.08
C THR A 250 7.09 13.83 -6.46
N ILE A 251 7.24 12.51 -6.50
CA ILE A 251 7.10 11.71 -7.71
C ILE A 251 5.71 11.11 -7.71
N THR A 252 4.97 11.27 -8.80
CA THR A 252 3.63 10.70 -8.98
C THR A 252 3.56 9.90 -10.28
N LEU A 253 3.16 8.63 -10.14
CA LEU A 253 2.79 7.74 -11.25
C LEU A 253 1.28 7.55 -11.22
N SER A 254 0.63 7.67 -12.38
CA SER A 254 -0.79 7.33 -12.52
C SER A 254 -1.04 6.51 -13.77
N TRP A 255 -1.95 5.55 -13.71
CA TRP A 255 -2.27 4.64 -14.81
C TRP A 255 -3.76 4.28 -14.82
N PRO A 256 -4.33 3.93 -15.98
CA PRO A 256 -5.68 3.40 -16.03
C PRO A 256 -5.73 2.01 -15.40
N GLN A 257 -6.67 1.80 -14.48
CA GLN A 257 -6.87 0.54 -13.80
C GLN A 257 -8.25 -0.02 -14.16
N ARG A 258 -8.30 -1.30 -14.58
CA ARG A 258 -9.57 -1.95 -14.92
C ARG A 258 -10.51 -1.96 -13.70
N GLY A 259 -11.77 -1.58 -13.93
CA GLY A 259 -12.79 -1.54 -12.87
C GLY A 259 -12.84 -0.23 -12.07
N LEU A 260 -11.95 0.72 -12.34
CA LEU A 260 -11.98 2.06 -11.75
C LEU A 260 -12.33 3.10 -12.82
N ALA A 261 -13.19 4.07 -12.44
CA ALA A 261 -13.56 5.17 -13.32
C ALA A 261 -12.47 6.27 -13.38
N ALA A 262 -11.70 6.41 -12.30
CA ALA A 262 -10.53 7.29 -12.23
C ALA A 262 -9.24 6.47 -12.34
N PRO A 263 -8.15 7.06 -12.88
CA PRO A 263 -6.85 6.39 -12.91
C PRO A 263 -6.37 6.08 -11.48
N ALA A 264 -5.72 4.93 -11.32
CA ALA A 264 -4.99 4.64 -10.10
C ALA A 264 -3.72 5.50 -10.05
N SER A 265 -3.27 5.85 -8.86
CA SER A 265 -2.05 6.65 -8.67
C SER A 265 -1.24 6.19 -7.48
N TYR A 266 0.08 6.29 -7.61
CA TYR A 266 1.04 6.13 -6.54
C TYR A 266 1.93 7.36 -6.45
N THR A 267 2.16 7.86 -5.24
CA THR A 267 2.94 9.06 -4.99
C THR A 267 3.98 8.78 -3.90
N LEU A 268 5.24 9.13 -4.18
CA LEU A 268 6.33 9.10 -3.21
C LEU A 268 6.82 10.53 -2.99
N THR A 269 6.95 10.93 -1.73
CA THR A 269 7.48 12.25 -1.36
C THR A 269 8.69 12.10 -0.46
N PHE A 270 9.75 12.87 -0.73
CA PHE A 270 10.96 12.87 0.08
C PHE A 270 11.61 14.27 0.09
N SER A 271 12.43 14.52 1.10
CA SER A 271 13.23 15.75 1.22
C SER A 271 14.67 15.54 0.75
N GLN A 272 15.25 16.59 0.16
CA GLN A 272 16.68 16.77 -0.14
C GLN A 272 17.17 18.07 0.49
#